data_AF-A0A2M7TVX5-F1
#
_entry.id   AF-A0A2M7TVX5-F1
#
_cell.length_a   1.000
_cell.length_b   1.000
_cell.length_c   1.000
_cell.angle_alpha   90.00
_cell.angle_beta   90.00
_cell.angle_gamma   90.00
#
_symmetry.space_group_name_H-M   'P 1'
#
loop_
_entity.id
_entity.type
_entity.pdbx_description
1 polymer ?
#
loop_
_entity_poly.entity_id
_entity_poly.type
_entity_poly.pdbx_seq_one_letter_code
_entity_poly.pdbx_strand_id
1 'polypeptide(L)'
;MSIVETAQIASRLLRQDMRPQVQHNGVEEGSLREYLETVRLSTNIIDYIVSPDGKLNIPSSSLDLYALPPEDIYSQAEETLVPLYQAAMFSLLGGHVDNELHFGLFTNHTYDNHIRHVAEGVDRALILAGHDSETRVNGQIAAILHDIPNVLSRSWHHLLGGRFARLIFPKLAEDKKRFKHIRDAMKLHHEPIYEEMYHLNTQSFDAKLQLFQKIHTPESAALLFVDNLDMRRERLYANAYNPRVFDQHGHSEINAFMNVKGFERDDSGDIIISTEFNPWIDPEELDKCDPLAITEAPDNRFHCYASKRVRKNPEDPKSPADFHKALREMWGLYGPTCAQDADRMTLMLAAGFTLFPESEKIVMRFADRTGENEPVVYTFTRETVDQVMGEIRTTYGLL
;
A
#
# COMPACT_ATOMS: atom_id res chain seq x y z
N MET A 1 -7.19 7.16 21.13
CA MET A 1 -7.91 5.96 21.56
C MET A 1 -7.11 5.30 22.69
N SER A 2 -7.71 4.52 23.57
CA SER A 2 -7.01 3.86 24.67
C SER A 2 -6.52 2.45 24.27
N ILE A 3 -5.48 1.94 24.95
CA ILE A 3 -5.02 0.52 24.81
C ILE A 3 -6.19 -0.47 25.03
N VAL A 4 -7.16 -0.08 25.87
CA VAL A 4 -8.36 -0.87 26.16
C VAL A 4 -9.29 -0.95 24.94
N GLU A 5 -9.51 0.16 24.23
CA GLU A 5 -10.32 0.20 23.01
C GLU A 5 -9.66 -0.60 21.87
N THR A 6 -8.35 -0.52 21.71
CA THR A 6 -7.60 -1.37 20.75
C THR A 6 -7.73 -2.86 21.06
N ALA A 7 -7.59 -3.23 22.33
CA ALA A 7 -7.75 -4.61 22.77
C ALA A 7 -9.19 -5.09 22.56
N GLN A 8 -10.19 -4.22 22.73
CA GLN A 8 -11.60 -4.51 22.49
C GLN A 8 -11.90 -4.72 21.00
N ILE A 9 -11.38 -3.87 20.10
CA ILE A 9 -11.56 -4.03 18.65
C ILE A 9 -10.91 -5.33 18.16
N ALA A 10 -9.66 -5.58 18.53
CA ALA A 10 -8.96 -6.81 18.15
C ALA A 10 -9.60 -8.06 18.76
N SER A 11 -10.16 -7.97 19.97
CA SER A 11 -10.90 -9.08 20.59
C SER A 11 -12.28 -9.29 19.99
N ARG A 12 -12.93 -8.24 19.47
CA ARG A 12 -14.20 -8.33 18.75
C ARG A 12 -14.01 -8.98 17.38
N LEU A 13 -13.06 -8.49 16.58
CA LEU A 13 -12.80 -9.00 15.23
C LEU A 13 -12.17 -10.40 15.24
N LEU A 14 -11.44 -10.75 16.29
CA LEU A 14 -10.94 -12.10 16.54
C LEU A 14 -11.41 -12.54 17.92
N ARG A 15 -12.60 -13.16 17.98
CA ARG A 15 -13.20 -13.67 19.22
C ARG A 15 -12.27 -14.66 19.94
N GLN A 16 -12.47 -14.82 21.25
CA GLN A 16 -11.65 -15.72 22.08
C GLN A 16 -11.72 -17.19 21.62
N ASP A 17 -12.78 -17.59 20.92
CA ASP A 17 -12.99 -18.94 20.37
C ASP A 17 -12.51 -19.08 18.91
N MET A 18 -11.74 -18.12 18.41
CA MET A 18 -11.19 -18.08 17.05
C MET A 18 -12.25 -17.98 15.95
N ARG A 19 -13.46 -17.49 16.25
CA ARG A 19 -14.48 -17.18 15.24
C ARG A 19 -14.37 -15.71 14.83
N PRO A 20 -13.75 -15.40 13.68
CA PRO A 20 -13.51 -14.02 13.30
C PRO A 20 -14.79 -13.35 12.80
N GLN A 21 -14.89 -12.05 13.06
CA GLN A 21 -15.92 -11.19 12.48
C GLN A 21 -15.30 -10.22 11.48
N VAL A 22 -16.07 -9.93 10.43
CA VAL A 22 -15.68 -9.01 9.38
C VAL A 22 -16.30 -7.64 9.66
N GLN A 23 -15.51 -6.59 9.49
CA GLN A 23 -15.94 -5.20 9.58
C GLN A 23 -15.30 -4.39 8.45
N HIS A 24 -16.05 -4.26 7.34
CA HIS A 24 -15.71 -3.40 6.22
C HIS A 24 -16.71 -2.24 6.10
N ASN A 25 -16.30 -1.16 5.44
CA ASN A 25 -17.18 -0.02 5.21
C ASN A 25 -18.40 -0.46 4.38
N GLY A 26 -19.62 -0.14 4.82
CA GLY A 26 -20.84 -0.53 4.09
C GLY A 26 -21.23 -2.01 4.18
N VAL A 27 -20.48 -2.85 4.91
CA VAL A 27 -20.81 -4.27 5.14
C VAL A 27 -21.29 -4.46 6.58
N GLU A 28 -22.43 -5.13 6.75
CA GLU A 28 -22.92 -5.51 8.08
C GLU A 28 -21.93 -6.46 8.77
N GLU A 29 -21.63 -6.20 10.04
CA GLU A 29 -20.68 -7.02 10.80
C GLU A 29 -21.19 -8.46 10.90
N GLY A 30 -20.39 -9.42 10.40
CA GLY A 30 -20.84 -10.81 10.24
C GLY A 30 -19.72 -11.83 10.34
N SER A 31 -20.06 -13.11 10.16
CA SER A 31 -19.09 -14.22 10.14
C SER A 31 -18.16 -14.09 8.93
N LEU A 32 -16.84 -14.30 9.11
CA LEU A 32 -15.91 -14.34 7.98
C LEU A 32 -16.30 -15.40 6.96
N ARG A 33 -16.76 -16.58 7.40
CA ARG A 33 -17.12 -17.65 6.46
C ARG A 33 -18.27 -17.23 5.56
N GLU A 34 -19.36 -16.74 6.14
CA GLU A 34 -20.55 -16.29 5.41
C GLU A 34 -20.19 -15.14 4.45
N TYR A 35 -19.31 -14.25 4.90
CA TYR A 35 -18.82 -13.16 4.07
C TYR A 35 -17.99 -13.65 2.88
N LEU A 36 -17.05 -14.57 3.09
CA LEU A 36 -16.24 -15.17 2.01
C LEU A 36 -17.10 -15.98 1.02
N GLU A 37 -18.15 -16.64 1.50
CA GLU A 37 -19.17 -17.30 0.66
C GLU A 37 -19.97 -16.28 -0.17
N THR A 38 -20.30 -15.13 0.40
CA THR A 38 -21.04 -14.04 -0.27
C THR A 38 -20.24 -13.41 -1.41
N VAL A 39 -18.93 -13.22 -1.23
CA VAL A 39 -18.03 -12.75 -2.29
C VAL A 39 -17.62 -13.85 -3.28
N ARG A 40 -18.25 -15.03 -3.19
CA ARG A 40 -18.10 -16.19 -4.10
C ARG A 40 -16.67 -16.72 -4.20
N LEU A 41 -15.92 -16.68 -3.10
CA LEU A 41 -14.61 -17.33 -3.03
C LEU A 41 -14.78 -18.86 -3.13
N SER A 42 -13.79 -19.56 -3.70
CA SER A 42 -13.88 -21.02 -3.83
C SER A 42 -13.94 -21.69 -2.46
N THR A 43 -14.79 -22.72 -2.32
CA THR A 43 -14.96 -23.45 -1.06
C THR A 43 -13.64 -24.01 -0.52
N ASN A 44 -12.72 -24.42 -1.40
CA ASN A 44 -11.39 -24.90 -1.01
C ASN A 44 -10.56 -23.83 -0.29
N ILE A 45 -10.59 -22.58 -0.76
CA ILE A 45 -9.89 -21.47 -0.10
C ILE A 45 -10.61 -21.10 1.19
N ILE A 46 -11.95 -21.09 1.20
CA ILE A 46 -12.73 -20.83 2.41
C ILE A 46 -12.38 -21.85 3.50
N ASP A 47 -12.37 -23.15 3.17
CA ASP A 47 -12.06 -24.23 4.11
C ASP A 47 -10.59 -24.22 4.58
N TYR A 48 -9.67 -23.69 3.76
CA TYR A 48 -8.28 -23.45 4.14
C TYR A 48 -8.16 -22.38 5.24
N ILE A 49 -9.05 -21.38 5.26
CA ILE A 49 -8.92 -20.22 6.16
C ILE A 49 -9.87 -20.32 7.34
N VAL A 50 -11.04 -20.91 7.13
CA VAL A 50 -12.12 -20.99 8.10
C VAL A 50 -12.75 -22.38 8.04
N SER A 51 -12.81 -23.06 9.18
CA SER A 51 -13.47 -24.36 9.32
C SER A 51 -14.97 -24.27 9.02
N PRO A 52 -15.64 -25.41 8.79
CA PRO A 52 -17.10 -25.44 8.62
C PRO A 52 -17.89 -24.87 9.80
N ASP A 53 -17.32 -24.89 11.02
CA ASP A 53 -17.95 -24.28 12.20
C ASP A 53 -17.59 -22.79 12.41
N GLY A 54 -16.96 -22.16 11.41
CA GLY A 54 -16.69 -20.72 11.39
C GLY A 54 -15.46 -20.28 12.18
N LYS A 55 -14.56 -21.19 12.56
CA LYS A 55 -13.30 -20.85 13.25
C LYS A 55 -12.17 -20.67 12.27
N LEU A 56 -11.23 -19.77 12.53
CA LEU A 56 -9.99 -19.69 11.76
C LEU A 56 -9.29 -21.05 11.75
N ASN A 57 -9.09 -21.56 10.56
CA ASN A 57 -8.42 -22.82 10.24
C ASN A 57 -7.07 -22.57 9.54
N ILE A 58 -6.40 -21.46 9.87
CA ILE A 58 -5.09 -21.14 9.30
C ILE A 58 -4.10 -22.23 9.70
N PRO A 59 -3.47 -22.94 8.75
CA PRO A 59 -2.44 -23.91 9.08
C PRO A 59 -1.30 -23.19 9.80
N SER A 60 -1.04 -23.59 11.05
CA SER A 60 0.16 -23.14 11.74
C SER A 60 1.37 -23.62 10.96
N SER A 61 2.10 -22.70 10.34
CA SER A 61 3.33 -23.03 9.63
C SER A 61 4.42 -23.43 10.62
N SER A 62 5.13 -24.50 10.30
CA SER A 62 6.34 -24.91 11.02
C SER A 62 7.58 -24.12 10.58
N LEU A 63 7.43 -23.29 9.53
CA LEU A 63 8.49 -22.47 8.97
C LEU A 63 9.02 -21.48 10.01
N ASP A 64 10.33 -21.44 10.13
CA ASP A 64 11.04 -20.53 11.03
C ASP A 64 11.58 -19.34 10.24
N LEU A 65 10.77 -18.28 10.14
CA LEU A 65 11.15 -17.10 9.36
C LEU A 65 12.40 -16.39 9.91
N TYR A 66 12.71 -16.55 11.21
CA TYR A 66 13.92 -15.97 11.79
C TYR A 66 15.22 -16.69 11.38
N ALA A 67 15.11 -17.93 10.91
CA ALA A 67 16.25 -18.75 10.49
C ALA A 67 16.58 -18.60 9.00
N LEU A 68 15.74 -17.89 8.24
CA LEU A 68 15.93 -17.63 6.82
C LEU A 68 16.75 -16.35 6.60
N PRO A 69 17.55 -16.29 5.52
CA PRO A 69 18.10 -15.02 5.05
C PRO A 69 16.96 -14.11 4.52
N PRO A 70 17.12 -12.77 4.56
CA PRO A 70 16.07 -11.83 4.14
C PRO A 70 15.47 -12.12 2.76
N GLU A 71 16.31 -12.42 1.79
CA GLU A 71 15.94 -12.68 0.38
C GLU A 71 15.06 -13.93 0.19
N ASP A 72 15.13 -14.90 1.10
CA ASP A 72 14.37 -16.15 0.97
C ASP A 72 13.00 -16.07 1.66
N ILE A 73 12.79 -15.12 2.58
CA ILE A 73 11.58 -15.03 3.42
C ILE A 73 10.30 -14.98 2.59
N TYR A 74 10.28 -14.17 1.54
CA TYR A 74 9.15 -14.06 0.63
C TYR A 74 8.85 -15.41 -0.05
N SER A 75 9.80 -15.98 -0.79
CA SER A 75 9.58 -17.22 -1.53
C SER A 75 9.20 -18.41 -0.64
N GLN A 76 9.79 -18.50 0.56
CA GLN A 76 9.54 -19.61 1.48
C GLN A 76 8.17 -19.51 2.18
N ALA A 77 7.64 -18.30 2.33
CA ALA A 77 6.33 -18.08 2.96
C ALA A 77 5.15 -18.18 1.98
N GLU A 78 5.41 -18.19 0.67
CA GLU A 78 4.42 -18.13 -0.41
C GLU A 78 3.30 -19.18 -0.26
N GLU A 79 3.64 -20.46 -0.11
CA GLU A 79 2.64 -21.55 -0.01
C GLU A 79 1.67 -21.32 1.15
N THR A 80 2.16 -20.77 2.27
CA THR A 80 1.33 -20.47 3.45
C THR A 80 0.45 -19.24 3.22
N LEU A 81 1.00 -18.21 2.58
CA LEU A 81 0.44 -16.86 2.55
C LEU A 81 -0.46 -16.59 1.34
N VAL A 82 -0.21 -17.21 0.18
CA VAL A 82 -1.01 -16.99 -1.04
C VAL A 82 -2.51 -17.19 -0.80
N PRO A 83 -2.99 -18.29 -0.18
CA PRO A 83 -4.43 -18.47 0.04
C PRO A 83 -5.03 -17.39 0.96
N LEU A 84 -4.26 -16.94 1.96
CA LEU A 84 -4.68 -15.89 2.89
C LEU A 84 -4.82 -14.54 2.19
N TYR A 85 -3.86 -14.20 1.33
CA TYR A 85 -3.91 -12.97 0.54
C TYR A 85 -4.98 -13.02 -0.55
N GLN A 86 -5.27 -14.20 -1.11
CA GLN A 86 -6.44 -14.34 -1.99
C GLN A 86 -7.72 -13.96 -1.23
N ALA A 87 -7.95 -14.48 -0.02
CA ALA A 87 -9.12 -14.09 0.76
C ALA A 87 -9.10 -12.62 1.19
N ALA A 88 -7.95 -12.08 1.61
CA ALA A 88 -7.81 -10.67 1.96
C ALA A 88 -8.19 -9.76 0.78
N MET A 89 -7.70 -10.09 -0.42
CA MET A 89 -8.04 -9.42 -1.66
C MET A 89 -9.55 -9.51 -1.96
N PHE A 90 -10.17 -10.68 -1.86
CA PHE A 90 -11.62 -10.83 -2.06
C PHE A 90 -12.45 -10.07 -1.02
N SER A 91 -11.99 -10.01 0.22
CA SER A 91 -12.61 -9.17 1.25
C SER A 91 -12.51 -7.68 0.94
N LEU A 92 -11.36 -7.22 0.45
CA LEU A 92 -11.20 -5.83 0.02
C LEU A 92 -12.12 -5.47 -1.15
N LEU A 93 -12.39 -6.42 -2.06
CA LEU A 93 -13.29 -6.23 -3.19
C LEU A 93 -14.77 -6.23 -2.80
N GLY A 94 -15.16 -7.09 -1.84
CA GLY A 94 -16.53 -7.18 -1.36
C GLY A 94 -16.91 -6.05 -0.38
N GLY A 95 -15.93 -5.43 0.27
CA GLY A 95 -16.12 -4.36 1.27
C GLY A 95 -16.48 -2.98 0.71
N HIS A 96 -16.75 -2.85 -0.59
CA HIS A 96 -17.05 -1.59 -1.26
C HIS A 96 -18.37 -1.62 -2.06
N VAL A 97 -19.28 -2.53 -1.70
CA VAL A 97 -20.62 -2.60 -2.29
C VAL A 97 -21.52 -1.56 -1.62
N ASP A 98 -21.57 -0.35 -2.16
CA ASP A 98 -22.73 0.54 -1.97
C ASP A 98 -23.72 0.34 -3.14
N ASN A 99 -25.00 0.65 -2.89
CA ASN A 99 -26.24 0.24 -3.61
C ASN A 99 -26.34 0.43 -5.15
N GLU A 100 -25.26 0.73 -5.87
CA GLU A 100 -25.16 0.68 -7.33
C GLU A 100 -23.81 0.07 -7.75
N LEU A 101 -23.69 -1.27 -7.75
CA LEU A 101 -22.73 -2.05 -8.56
C LEU A 101 -21.27 -1.51 -8.71
N HIS A 102 -20.68 -0.93 -7.67
CA HIS A 102 -19.27 -0.54 -7.69
C HIS A 102 -18.41 -1.59 -6.96
N PHE A 103 -17.69 -2.42 -7.73
CA PHE A 103 -16.61 -3.26 -7.20
C PHE A 103 -15.33 -2.40 -7.10
N GLY A 104 -14.85 -2.10 -5.89
CA GLY A 104 -13.72 -1.19 -5.69
C GLY A 104 -12.34 -1.85 -5.53
N LEU A 105 -11.43 -1.61 -6.50
CA LEU A 105 -10.03 -1.13 -6.38
C LEU A 105 -8.90 -1.92 -5.65
N PHE A 106 -8.97 -3.24 -5.39
CA PHE A 106 -7.88 -3.95 -4.66
C PHE A 106 -7.52 -5.40 -5.10
N THR A 107 -7.96 -5.90 -6.24
CA THR A 107 -7.79 -7.30 -6.73
C THR A 107 -6.32 -7.89 -6.92
N ASN A 108 -5.22 -7.22 -6.50
CA ASN A 108 -3.71 -7.22 -6.83
C ASN A 108 -2.97 -6.78 -5.56
N HIS A 109 -3.73 -6.52 -4.50
CA HIS A 109 -3.28 -6.74 -3.15
C HIS A 109 -3.01 -8.24 -2.90
N THR A 110 -2.40 -8.90 -3.88
CA THR A 110 -2.03 -10.30 -3.95
C THR A 110 -0.61 -10.45 -3.46
N TYR A 111 -0.25 -11.71 -3.18
CA TYR A 111 1.09 -12.05 -2.78
C TYR A 111 2.14 -11.70 -3.86
N ASP A 112 1.82 -11.96 -5.13
CA ASP A 112 2.76 -11.86 -6.25
C ASP A 112 2.99 -10.44 -6.76
N ASN A 113 2.16 -9.48 -6.36
CA ASN A 113 2.26 -8.10 -6.84
C ASN A 113 2.60 -7.18 -5.66
N HIS A 114 1.61 -6.54 -5.07
CA HIS A 114 1.80 -5.59 -3.96
C HIS A 114 2.72 -6.13 -2.85
N ILE A 115 2.48 -7.36 -2.37
CA ILE A 115 3.26 -7.89 -1.24
C ILE A 115 4.71 -8.19 -1.63
N ARG A 116 4.95 -8.71 -2.83
CA ARG A 116 6.31 -8.87 -3.36
C ARG A 116 7.02 -7.53 -3.44
N HIS A 117 6.36 -6.54 -4.05
CA HIS A 117 6.92 -5.21 -4.25
C HIS A 117 7.29 -4.56 -2.92
N VAL A 118 6.38 -4.60 -1.95
CA VAL A 118 6.62 -4.04 -0.61
C VAL A 118 7.73 -4.80 0.11
N ALA A 119 7.76 -6.13 0.04
CA ALA A 119 8.80 -6.94 0.66
C ALA A 119 10.20 -6.63 0.10
N GLU A 120 10.36 -6.70 -1.23
CA GLU A 120 11.62 -6.38 -1.93
C GLU A 120 12.04 -4.92 -1.70
N GLY A 121 11.07 -3.99 -1.76
CA GLY A 121 11.30 -2.58 -1.53
C GLY A 121 11.76 -2.28 -0.11
N VAL A 122 11.18 -2.93 0.91
CA VAL A 122 11.58 -2.79 2.32
C VAL A 122 13.00 -3.28 2.53
N ASP A 123 13.36 -4.46 2.00
CA ASP A 123 14.72 -4.96 2.13
C ASP A 123 15.73 -4.07 1.43
N ARG A 124 15.42 -3.63 0.19
CA ARG A 124 16.24 -2.66 -0.54
C ARG A 124 16.42 -1.36 0.25
N ALA A 125 15.38 -0.87 0.92
CA ALA A 125 15.42 0.35 1.72
C ALA A 125 16.38 0.21 2.89
N LEU A 126 16.28 -0.90 3.61
CA LEU A 126 17.11 -1.21 4.76
C LEU A 126 18.58 -1.45 4.36
N ILE A 127 18.85 -2.07 3.20
CA ILE A 127 20.21 -2.20 2.64
C ILE A 127 20.80 -0.82 2.35
N LEU A 128 20.05 0.05 1.66
CA LEU A 128 20.53 1.39 1.30
C LEU A 128 20.79 2.29 2.52
N ALA A 129 20.06 2.06 3.61
CA ALA A 129 20.25 2.72 4.89
C ALA A 129 21.37 2.07 5.75
N GLY A 130 21.98 0.98 5.28
CA GLY A 130 23.09 0.31 5.97
C GLY A 130 22.68 -0.48 7.21
N HIS A 131 21.43 -0.94 7.30
CA HIS A 131 20.95 -1.74 8.41
C HIS A 131 21.42 -3.21 8.34
N ASP A 132 21.51 -3.85 9.51
CA ASP A 132 21.98 -5.22 9.63
C ASP A 132 20.97 -6.28 9.13
N SER A 133 21.44 -7.53 9.05
CA SER A 133 20.62 -8.64 8.56
C SER A 133 19.43 -8.95 9.48
N GLU A 134 19.50 -8.70 10.79
CA GLU A 134 18.39 -8.98 11.70
C GLU A 134 17.23 -8.00 11.46
N THR A 135 17.56 -6.71 11.35
CA THR A 135 16.60 -5.66 10.98
C THR A 135 15.98 -5.93 9.61
N ARG A 136 16.79 -6.35 8.63
CA ARG A 136 16.30 -6.74 7.29
C ARG A 136 15.32 -7.91 7.34
N VAL A 137 15.64 -8.99 8.07
CA VAL A 137 14.72 -10.13 8.29
C VAL A 137 13.41 -9.65 8.94
N ASN A 138 13.49 -8.83 9.99
CA ASN A 138 12.30 -8.32 10.67
C ASN A 138 11.44 -7.44 9.73
N GLY A 139 12.07 -6.61 8.90
CA GLY A 139 11.41 -5.78 7.88
C GLY A 139 10.69 -6.62 6.83
N GLN A 140 11.36 -7.63 6.27
CA GLN A 140 10.78 -8.59 5.32
C GLN A 140 9.57 -9.32 5.92
N ILE A 141 9.68 -9.84 7.16
CA ILE A 141 8.56 -10.51 7.84
C ILE A 141 7.38 -9.54 8.03
N ALA A 142 7.63 -8.30 8.46
CA ALA A 142 6.57 -7.31 8.60
C ALA A 142 5.91 -7.02 7.25
N ALA A 143 6.71 -6.84 6.19
CA ALA A 143 6.23 -6.57 4.83
C ALA A 143 5.35 -7.69 4.27
N ILE A 144 5.73 -8.97 4.42
CA ILE A 144 4.91 -10.07 3.89
C ILE A 144 3.66 -10.39 4.73
N LEU A 145 3.48 -9.73 5.89
CA LEU A 145 2.36 -10.00 6.82
C LEU A 145 1.43 -8.81 7.03
N HIS A 146 1.86 -7.59 6.72
CA HIS A 146 1.19 -6.36 7.18
C HIS A 146 -0.28 -6.25 6.79
N ASP A 147 -0.61 -6.73 5.59
CA ASP A 147 -1.93 -6.56 4.98
C ASP A 147 -2.82 -7.80 4.93
N ILE A 148 -2.36 -8.95 5.42
CA ILE A 148 -3.21 -10.14 5.60
C ILE A 148 -4.51 -9.82 6.37
N PRO A 149 -4.48 -9.05 7.48
CA PRO A 149 -5.68 -8.83 8.27
C PRO A 149 -6.75 -7.98 7.59
N ASN A 150 -6.47 -7.45 6.39
CA ASN A 150 -7.52 -6.88 5.53
C ASN A 150 -8.61 -7.89 5.18
N VAL A 151 -8.38 -9.20 5.37
CA VAL A 151 -9.45 -10.21 5.30
C VAL A 151 -10.58 -9.96 6.31
N LEU A 152 -10.29 -9.31 7.44
CA LEU A 152 -11.27 -9.00 8.49
C LEU A 152 -11.71 -7.55 8.50
N SER A 153 -10.78 -6.61 8.33
CA SER A 153 -11.14 -5.20 8.40
C SER A 153 -10.09 -4.30 7.77
N ARG A 154 -10.52 -3.46 6.83
CA ARG A 154 -9.67 -2.44 6.22
C ARG A 154 -9.30 -1.32 7.19
N SER A 155 -10.22 -0.93 8.06
CA SER A 155 -9.99 0.18 8.99
C SER A 155 -9.04 -0.20 10.12
N TRP A 156 -8.91 -1.50 10.42
CA TRP A 156 -8.17 -1.99 11.60
C TRP A 156 -7.07 -3.00 11.29
N HIS A 157 -6.77 -3.32 10.02
CA HIS A 157 -5.83 -4.39 9.66
C HIS A 157 -4.46 -4.26 10.33
N HIS A 158 -3.92 -3.04 10.36
CA HIS A 158 -2.65 -2.71 10.99
C HIS A 158 -2.59 -3.05 12.51
N LEU A 159 -3.73 -2.98 13.23
CA LEU A 159 -3.80 -3.40 14.64
C LEU A 159 -3.87 -4.92 14.80
N LEU A 160 -4.39 -5.62 13.79
CA LEU A 160 -4.58 -7.06 13.79
C LEU A 160 -3.33 -7.83 13.31
N GLY A 161 -2.41 -7.17 12.60
CA GLY A 161 -1.22 -7.78 11.98
C GLY A 161 -0.42 -8.67 12.91
N GLY A 162 -0.06 -8.19 14.11
CA GLY A 162 0.68 -8.99 15.08
C GLY A 162 -0.06 -10.24 15.55
N ARG A 163 -1.39 -10.18 15.68
CA ARG A 163 -2.16 -11.34 16.11
C ARG A 163 -2.20 -12.39 14.99
N PHE A 164 -2.41 -11.98 13.75
CA PHE A 164 -2.34 -12.86 12.58
C PHE A 164 -0.96 -13.48 12.41
N ALA A 165 0.11 -12.67 12.50
CA ALA A 165 1.49 -13.14 12.39
C ALA A 165 1.80 -14.31 13.32
N ARG A 166 1.38 -14.22 14.59
CA ARG A 166 1.59 -15.31 15.58
C ARG A 166 0.74 -16.55 15.33
N LEU A 167 -0.44 -16.39 14.71
CA LEU A 167 -1.30 -17.52 14.37
C LEU A 167 -0.75 -18.29 13.18
N ILE A 168 -0.27 -17.57 12.16
CA ILE A 168 0.28 -18.15 10.94
C ILE A 168 1.67 -18.75 11.23
N PHE A 169 2.53 -18.01 11.94
CA PHE A 169 3.92 -18.39 12.24
C PHE A 169 4.19 -18.32 13.76
N PRO A 170 3.84 -19.36 14.55
CA PRO A 170 3.95 -19.31 16.01
C PRO A 170 5.35 -19.12 16.55
N LYS A 171 6.38 -19.58 15.82
CA LYS A 171 7.79 -19.39 16.18
C LYS A 171 8.18 -17.92 16.33
N LEU A 172 7.50 -17.01 15.63
CA LEU A 172 7.72 -15.57 15.80
C LEU A 172 7.53 -15.14 17.25
N ALA A 173 6.59 -15.76 17.98
CA ALA A 173 6.27 -15.41 19.36
C ALA A 173 7.32 -15.86 20.39
N GLU A 174 8.27 -16.73 20.02
CA GLU A 174 9.32 -17.23 20.92
C GLU A 174 10.35 -16.13 21.24
N ASP A 175 10.68 -15.29 20.26
CA ASP A 175 11.48 -14.06 20.46
C ASP A 175 10.57 -12.84 20.61
N LYS A 176 10.25 -12.51 21.87
CA LYS A 176 9.38 -11.37 22.19
C LYS A 176 9.95 -10.02 21.74
N LYS A 177 11.27 -9.86 21.70
CA LYS A 177 11.90 -8.59 21.34
C LYS A 177 11.78 -8.37 19.84
N ARG A 178 12.25 -9.33 19.03
CA ARG A 178 12.14 -9.26 17.56
C ARG A 178 10.69 -9.18 17.10
N PHE A 179 9.81 -9.96 17.74
CA PHE A 179 8.39 -9.92 17.41
C PHE A 179 7.74 -8.57 17.71
N LYS A 180 8.18 -7.86 18.75
CA LYS A 180 7.73 -6.48 19.01
C LYS A 180 8.07 -5.57 17.84
N HIS A 181 9.28 -5.65 17.29
CA HIS A 181 9.68 -4.84 16.12
C HIS A 181 8.80 -5.14 14.90
N ILE A 182 8.58 -6.41 14.57
CA ILE A 182 7.69 -6.84 13.48
C ILE A 182 6.26 -6.33 13.68
N ARG A 183 5.70 -6.54 14.88
CA ARG A 183 4.35 -6.07 15.21
C ARG A 183 4.25 -4.55 15.12
N ASP A 184 5.21 -3.84 15.68
CA ASP A 184 5.19 -2.37 15.69
C ASP A 184 5.36 -1.82 14.27
N ALA A 185 6.13 -2.49 13.41
CA ALA A 185 6.19 -2.18 11.97
C ALA A 185 4.84 -2.37 11.27
N MET A 186 4.20 -3.53 11.41
CA MET A 186 2.83 -3.73 10.88
C MET A 186 1.80 -2.80 11.53
N LYS A 187 2.03 -2.33 12.75
CA LYS A 187 1.13 -1.37 13.38
C LYS A 187 1.31 0.00 12.72
N LEU A 188 2.54 0.49 12.63
CA LEU A 188 2.86 1.86 12.24
C LEU A 188 2.94 2.09 10.72
N HIS A 189 2.62 1.11 9.87
CA HIS A 189 2.61 1.35 8.42
C HIS A 189 1.34 2.09 7.92
N HIS A 190 0.34 2.33 8.78
CA HIS A 190 -0.98 2.80 8.35
C HIS A 190 -1.46 4.09 9.08
N GLU A 191 -2.10 4.98 8.32
CA GLU A 191 -2.51 6.36 8.72
C GLU A 191 -3.35 6.54 10.00
N PRO A 192 -4.38 5.71 10.30
CA PRO A 192 -5.31 5.92 11.41
C PRO A 192 -4.67 5.92 12.80
N ILE A 193 -3.47 5.37 12.96
CA ILE A 193 -2.73 5.50 14.23
C ILE A 193 -2.21 6.92 14.43
N TYR A 194 -1.92 7.63 13.34
CA TYR A 194 -1.47 9.01 13.38
C TYR A 194 -2.63 10.00 13.55
N GLU A 195 -3.87 9.59 13.27
CA GLU A 195 -5.07 10.35 13.66
C GLU A 195 -5.11 10.51 15.18
N GLU A 196 -4.77 9.49 15.96
CA GLU A 196 -4.65 9.62 17.41
C GLU A 196 -3.54 10.59 17.86
N MET A 197 -2.68 10.98 16.92
CA MET A 197 -1.68 12.03 17.06
C MET A 197 -2.12 13.31 16.35
N TYR A 198 -3.41 13.68 16.38
CA TYR A 198 -4.01 14.91 15.78
C TYR A 198 -3.20 16.20 15.94
N HIS A 199 -2.35 16.30 16.97
CA HIS A 199 -1.43 17.41 17.18
C HIS A 199 -0.26 17.45 16.18
N LEU A 200 0.03 16.38 15.44
CA LEU A 200 1.08 16.36 14.45
C LEU A 200 0.82 17.36 13.34
N ASN A 201 -0.43 17.53 12.91
CA ASN A 201 -0.78 18.48 11.85
C ASN A 201 -0.46 19.94 12.19
N THR A 202 -0.34 20.28 13.47
CA THR A 202 0.02 21.63 13.94
C THR A 202 1.48 21.77 14.37
N GLN A 203 2.26 20.69 14.30
CA GLN A 203 3.69 20.69 14.62
C GLN A 203 4.55 21.00 13.39
N SER A 204 5.71 21.61 13.62
CA SER A 204 6.73 21.76 12.58
C SER A 204 7.22 20.37 12.13
N PHE A 205 7.75 20.31 10.91
CA PHE A 205 8.34 19.07 10.41
C PHE A 205 9.44 18.51 11.32
N ASP A 206 10.33 19.33 11.88
CA ASP A 206 11.36 18.83 12.79
C ASP A 206 10.78 18.16 14.04
N ALA A 207 9.70 18.74 14.60
CA ALA A 207 9.00 18.14 15.74
C ALA A 207 8.32 16.83 15.35
N LYS A 208 7.69 16.78 14.16
CA LYS A 208 7.16 15.54 13.58
C LYS A 208 8.28 14.52 13.43
N LEU A 209 9.38 14.85 12.74
CA LEU A 209 10.51 13.97 12.49
C LEU A 209 11.10 13.41 13.79
N GLN A 210 11.32 14.24 14.80
CA GLN A 210 11.77 13.77 16.12
C GLN A 210 10.77 12.81 16.76
N LEU A 211 9.46 13.04 16.59
CA LEU A 211 8.45 12.10 17.04
C LEU A 211 8.52 10.79 16.25
N PHE A 212 8.62 10.85 14.91
CA PHE A 212 8.74 9.69 14.03
C PHE A 212 9.97 8.86 14.39
N GLN A 213 11.14 9.48 14.52
CA GLN A 213 12.37 8.83 14.96
C GLN A 213 12.26 8.19 16.35
N LYS A 214 11.40 8.72 17.23
CA LYS A 214 11.17 8.16 18.57
C LYS A 214 10.22 6.97 18.56
N ILE A 215 9.21 6.96 17.68
CA ILE A 215 8.16 5.92 17.67
C ILE A 215 8.45 4.81 16.65
N HIS A 216 9.15 5.13 15.57
CA HIS A 216 9.50 4.18 14.52
C HIS A 216 10.81 3.48 14.82
N THR A 217 10.80 2.18 14.61
CA THR A 217 12.02 1.41 14.35
C THR A 217 12.36 1.49 12.87
N PRO A 218 13.60 1.17 12.45
CA PRO A 218 13.97 1.12 11.04
C PRO A 218 13.01 0.28 10.19
N GLU A 219 12.57 -0.88 10.69
CA GLU A 219 11.62 -1.76 9.99
C GLU A 219 10.28 -1.07 9.74
N SER A 220 9.77 -0.37 10.76
CA SER A 220 8.49 0.33 10.66
C SER A 220 8.56 1.55 9.75
N ALA A 221 9.68 2.27 9.73
CA ALA A 221 9.90 3.40 8.84
C ALA A 221 10.03 2.91 7.39
N ALA A 222 10.80 1.84 7.16
CA ALA A 222 10.94 1.22 5.85
C ALA A 222 9.59 0.71 5.32
N LEU A 223 8.81 0.00 6.13
CA LEU A 223 7.50 -0.49 5.71
C LEU A 223 6.53 0.66 5.39
N LEU A 224 6.42 1.67 6.26
CA LEU A 224 5.59 2.85 6.01
C LEU A 224 6.04 3.59 4.73
N PHE A 225 7.34 3.75 4.53
CA PHE A 225 7.90 4.44 3.38
C PHE A 225 7.59 3.71 2.08
N VAL A 226 7.85 2.41 2.04
CA VAL A 226 7.70 1.58 0.84
C VAL A 226 6.25 1.29 0.53
N ASP A 227 5.41 0.99 1.52
CA ASP A 227 3.98 0.77 1.30
C ASP A 227 3.31 2.02 0.70
N ASN A 228 3.57 3.20 1.27
CA ASN A 228 3.05 4.47 0.72
C ASN A 228 3.55 4.78 -0.69
N LEU A 229 4.78 4.38 -1.03
CA LEU A 229 5.31 4.49 -2.39
C LEU A 229 4.62 3.50 -3.34
N ASP A 230 4.42 2.25 -2.92
CA ASP A 230 3.87 1.18 -3.75
C ASP A 230 2.37 1.36 -4.04
N MET A 231 1.61 1.99 -3.14
CA MET A 231 0.16 2.27 -3.30
C MET A 231 -0.22 2.96 -4.63
N ARG A 232 0.76 3.46 -5.39
CA ARG A 232 0.65 4.18 -6.66
C ARG A 232 0.97 3.36 -7.92
N ARG A 233 1.42 2.10 -7.81
CA ARG A 233 1.95 1.34 -8.96
C ARG A 233 1.14 0.10 -9.34
N GLU A 234 0.60 -0.68 -8.39
CA GLU A 234 0.20 -2.07 -8.72
C GLU A 234 -1.28 -2.45 -8.48
N ARG A 235 -2.19 -1.51 -8.17
CA ARG A 235 -3.60 -1.83 -7.81
C ARG A 235 -4.57 -2.10 -8.98
N LEU A 236 -4.11 -2.71 -10.08
CA LEU A 236 -4.90 -2.84 -11.32
C LEU A 236 -5.16 -4.30 -11.72
N TYR A 237 -6.29 -4.54 -12.39
CA TYR A 237 -6.75 -5.83 -12.93
C TYR A 237 -7.46 -5.63 -14.23
N ALA A 238 -7.65 -6.75 -14.95
CA ALA A 238 -8.64 -6.91 -16.00
C ALA A 238 -9.93 -6.08 -15.76
N ASN A 239 -10.57 -6.20 -14.59
CA ASN A 239 -11.81 -5.46 -14.30
C ASN A 239 -11.62 -3.97 -13.96
N ALA A 240 -10.45 -3.56 -13.46
CA ALA A 240 -10.14 -2.13 -13.25
C ALA A 240 -10.01 -1.38 -14.58
N TYR A 241 -9.65 -2.09 -15.66
CA TYR A 241 -9.58 -1.54 -17.01
C TYR A 241 -10.94 -1.45 -17.71
N ASN A 242 -12.04 -1.85 -17.07
CA ASN A 242 -13.36 -1.60 -17.61
C ASN A 242 -13.56 -0.08 -17.79
N PRO A 243 -13.84 0.43 -19.01
CA PRO A 243 -13.93 1.88 -19.27
C PRO A 243 -14.87 2.62 -18.32
N ARG A 244 -15.95 1.96 -17.85
CA ARG A 244 -16.91 2.55 -16.91
C ARG A 244 -16.33 2.70 -15.49
N VAL A 245 -15.53 1.73 -15.05
CA VAL A 245 -14.90 1.72 -13.72
C VAL A 245 -13.74 2.70 -13.70
N PHE A 246 -12.96 2.72 -14.78
CA PHE A 246 -11.84 3.64 -14.99
C PHE A 246 -12.28 5.11 -15.02
N ASP A 247 -13.43 5.41 -15.64
CA ASP A 247 -14.02 6.75 -15.67
C ASP A 247 -14.50 7.28 -14.30
N GLN A 248 -14.69 6.39 -13.32
CA GLN A 248 -15.32 6.71 -12.04
C GLN A 248 -14.34 6.71 -10.87
N HIS A 249 -13.14 6.13 -11.01
CA HIS A 249 -12.17 5.98 -9.94
C HIS A 249 -10.79 6.51 -10.30
N GLY A 250 -10.48 7.73 -9.82
CA GLY A 250 -9.19 8.38 -10.05
C GLY A 250 -7.98 7.53 -9.63
N HIS A 251 -8.09 6.71 -8.58
CA HIS A 251 -6.99 5.82 -8.16
C HIS A 251 -6.60 4.79 -9.23
N SER A 252 -7.59 4.14 -9.87
CA SER A 252 -7.31 3.21 -10.98
C SER A 252 -6.76 3.95 -12.19
N GLU A 253 -7.34 5.12 -12.49
CA GLU A 253 -6.91 5.94 -13.60
C GLU A 253 -5.43 6.33 -13.50
N ILE A 254 -5.01 6.79 -12.32
CA ILE A 254 -3.63 7.22 -12.10
C ILE A 254 -2.67 6.05 -12.01
N ASN A 255 -3.04 4.96 -11.34
CA ASN A 255 -2.16 3.80 -11.23
C ASN A 255 -1.87 3.20 -12.61
N ALA A 256 -2.82 3.23 -13.55
CA ALA A 256 -2.61 2.69 -14.90
C ALA A 256 -1.65 3.50 -15.76
N PHE A 257 -1.32 4.71 -15.35
CA PHE A 257 -0.42 5.59 -16.08
C PHE A 257 0.83 5.99 -15.32
N MET A 258 1.01 5.56 -14.07
CA MET A 258 2.16 5.95 -13.25
C MET A 258 2.95 4.72 -12.83
N ASN A 259 4.26 4.77 -13.04
CA ASN A 259 5.20 3.74 -12.65
C ASN A 259 6.24 4.33 -11.67
N VAL A 260 6.21 3.88 -10.42
CA VAL A 260 7.25 4.21 -9.44
C VAL A 260 8.49 3.38 -9.73
N LYS A 261 9.58 4.02 -10.18
CA LYS A 261 10.86 3.33 -10.46
C LYS A 261 11.62 2.95 -9.17
N GLY A 262 11.13 3.40 -8.02
CA GLY A 262 11.71 3.16 -6.70
C GLY A 262 12.47 4.39 -6.20
N PHE A 263 13.29 4.17 -5.16
CA PHE A 263 14.16 5.20 -4.58
C PHE A 263 15.63 4.82 -4.71
N GLU A 264 16.49 5.83 -4.84
CA GLU A 264 17.94 5.73 -5.03
C GLU A 264 18.68 6.72 -4.11
N ARG A 265 19.99 6.53 -3.93
CA ARG A 265 20.87 7.49 -3.25
C ARG A 265 21.79 8.15 -4.27
N ASP A 266 21.92 9.46 -4.20
CA ASP A 266 22.95 10.18 -4.95
C ASP A 266 24.30 10.22 -4.22
N ASP A 267 25.31 10.80 -4.86
CA ASP A 267 26.68 10.91 -4.33
C ASP A 267 26.77 11.76 -3.05
N SER A 268 25.80 12.65 -2.83
CA SER A 268 25.65 13.42 -1.57
C SER A 268 24.98 12.62 -0.46
N GLY A 269 24.45 11.43 -0.77
CA GLY A 269 23.70 10.59 0.15
C GLY A 269 22.23 11.00 0.30
N ASP A 270 21.72 11.86 -0.57
CA ASP A 270 20.32 12.26 -0.60
C ASP A 270 19.46 11.23 -1.34
N ILE A 271 18.17 11.20 -1.00
CA ILE A 271 17.23 10.22 -1.55
C ILE A 271 16.55 10.79 -2.78
N ILE A 272 16.56 10.04 -3.89
CA ILE A 272 15.83 10.37 -5.11
C ILE A 272 14.71 9.35 -5.28
N ILE A 273 13.47 9.83 -5.29
CA ILE A 273 12.26 9.04 -5.61
C ILE A 273 11.86 9.38 -7.04
N SER A 274 11.94 8.39 -7.92
CA SER A 274 11.62 8.58 -9.33
C SER A 274 10.27 7.93 -9.66
N THR A 275 9.37 8.74 -10.20
CA THR A 275 8.09 8.29 -10.74
C THR A 275 8.01 8.67 -12.20
N GLU A 276 7.53 7.76 -13.03
CA GLU A 276 7.41 7.95 -14.47
C GLU A 276 5.94 7.85 -14.88
N PHE A 277 5.46 8.84 -15.63
CA PHE A 277 4.19 8.73 -16.34
C PHE A 277 4.39 7.94 -17.62
N ASN A 278 3.68 6.81 -17.74
CA ASN A 278 3.67 5.95 -18.89
C ASN A 278 2.23 5.71 -19.36
N PRO A 279 1.76 6.39 -20.41
CA PRO A 279 0.44 6.15 -20.96
C PRO A 279 0.33 4.87 -21.80
N TRP A 280 1.44 4.15 -21.99
CA TRP A 280 1.54 2.99 -22.87
C TRP A 280 1.58 1.69 -22.06
N ILE A 281 0.98 0.64 -22.61
CA ILE A 281 1.12 -0.73 -22.13
C ILE A 281 2.38 -1.31 -22.79
N ASP A 282 3.33 -1.79 -22.00
CA ASP A 282 4.48 -2.47 -22.56
C ASP A 282 4.04 -3.82 -23.17
N PRO A 283 4.67 -4.32 -24.24
CA PRO A 283 4.24 -5.56 -24.91
C PRO A 283 4.12 -6.79 -23.98
N GLU A 284 4.93 -6.84 -22.91
CA GLU A 284 4.91 -7.88 -21.88
C GLU A 284 3.75 -7.75 -20.88
N GLU A 285 3.10 -6.58 -20.83
CA GLU A 285 1.92 -6.29 -20.01
C GLU A 285 0.62 -6.55 -20.77
N LEU A 286 0.68 -6.62 -22.11
CA LEU A 286 -0.49 -6.80 -22.99
C LEU A 286 -1.31 -8.03 -22.63
N ASP A 287 -0.66 -9.15 -22.29
CA ASP A 287 -1.32 -10.42 -21.94
C ASP A 287 -2.03 -10.38 -20.56
N LYS A 288 -1.74 -9.38 -19.74
CA LYS A 288 -2.34 -9.17 -18.41
C LYS A 288 -3.54 -8.20 -18.46
N CYS A 289 -3.72 -7.51 -19.59
CA CYS A 289 -4.73 -6.50 -19.78
C CYS A 289 -5.98 -7.07 -20.46
N ASP A 290 -7.15 -6.51 -20.15
CA ASP A 290 -8.40 -6.89 -20.84
C ASP A 290 -8.37 -6.33 -22.28
N PRO A 291 -8.51 -7.17 -23.33
CA PRO A 291 -8.53 -6.72 -24.71
C PRO A 291 -9.59 -5.65 -25.03
N LEU A 292 -10.66 -5.55 -24.24
CA LEU A 292 -11.72 -4.54 -24.39
C LEU A 292 -11.33 -3.13 -23.92
N ALA A 293 -10.21 -3.02 -23.19
CA ALA A 293 -9.77 -1.80 -22.54
C ALA A 293 -8.53 -1.15 -23.15
N ILE A 294 -8.06 -1.71 -24.26
CA ILE A 294 -6.83 -1.30 -24.92
C ILE A 294 -7.21 -0.62 -26.22
N THR A 295 -6.67 0.58 -26.45
CA THR A 295 -6.75 1.24 -27.75
C THR A 295 -5.38 1.21 -28.41
N GLU A 296 -5.33 0.74 -29.64
CA GLU A 296 -4.14 0.85 -30.48
C GLU A 296 -4.03 2.30 -30.98
N ALA A 297 -2.89 2.93 -30.73
CA ALA A 297 -2.57 4.24 -31.25
C ALA A 297 -2.03 4.19 -32.68
N PRO A 298 -2.03 5.34 -33.38
CA PRO A 298 -1.58 5.40 -34.77
C PRO A 298 -0.12 4.94 -35.02
N ASP A 299 0.69 4.87 -33.97
CA ASP A 299 2.09 4.43 -33.99
C ASP A 299 2.28 2.96 -33.55
N ASN A 300 1.19 2.19 -33.51
CA ASN A 300 1.13 0.79 -33.08
C ASN A 300 1.51 0.55 -31.61
N ARG A 301 1.52 1.60 -30.77
CA ARG A 301 1.58 1.43 -29.31
C ARG A 301 0.18 1.19 -28.74
N PHE A 302 0.11 0.48 -27.63
CA PHE A 302 -1.14 0.16 -26.94
C PHE A 302 -1.30 1.04 -25.72
N HIS A 303 -2.48 1.63 -25.54
CA HIS A 303 -2.77 2.50 -24.41
C HIS A 303 -3.88 1.89 -23.58
N CYS A 304 -3.77 1.97 -22.26
CA CYS A 304 -4.94 1.82 -21.39
C CYS A 304 -5.96 2.90 -21.77
N TYR A 305 -7.24 2.54 -21.82
CA TYR A 305 -8.31 3.52 -21.96
C TYR A 305 -8.17 4.59 -20.86
N ALA A 306 -7.87 5.84 -21.24
CA ALA A 306 -7.76 6.95 -20.30
C ALA A 306 -9.14 7.53 -19.98
N SER A 307 -9.39 7.99 -18.75
CA SER A 307 -10.65 8.70 -18.51
C SER A 307 -10.62 10.08 -19.15
N LYS A 308 -11.79 10.68 -19.35
CA LYS A 308 -11.91 12.09 -19.79
C LYS A 308 -11.19 13.09 -18.87
N ARG A 309 -10.92 12.75 -17.59
CA ARG A 309 -10.27 13.64 -16.61
C ARG A 309 -8.79 13.84 -16.89
N VAL A 310 -8.06 12.79 -17.26
CA VAL A 310 -6.63 12.89 -17.58
C VAL A 310 -6.34 13.05 -19.08
N ARG A 311 -7.34 13.12 -19.96
CA ARG A 311 -7.10 13.33 -21.40
C ARG A 311 -6.72 14.77 -21.74
N LYS A 312 -5.88 14.94 -22.78
CA LYS A 312 -5.62 16.26 -23.39
C LYS A 312 -6.94 16.93 -23.81
N ASN A 313 -7.82 16.20 -24.53
CA ASN A 313 -9.19 16.58 -24.89
C ASN A 313 -10.22 15.63 -24.22
N PRO A 314 -11.01 16.11 -23.24
CA PRO A 314 -12.00 15.29 -22.51
C PRO A 314 -13.15 14.72 -23.35
N GLU A 315 -13.53 15.39 -24.45
CA GLU A 315 -14.67 14.99 -25.29
C GLU A 315 -14.29 13.93 -26.34
N ASP A 316 -12.99 13.67 -26.53
CA ASP A 316 -12.48 12.69 -27.47
C ASP A 316 -11.94 11.45 -26.74
N PRO A 317 -12.63 10.29 -26.80
CA PRO A 317 -12.19 9.05 -26.17
C PRO A 317 -10.96 8.42 -26.83
N LYS A 318 -10.40 9.04 -27.89
CA LYS A 318 -9.09 8.70 -28.47
C LYS A 318 -8.00 9.71 -28.15
N SER A 319 -8.34 10.83 -27.50
CA SER A 319 -7.33 11.80 -27.07
C SER A 319 -6.30 11.13 -26.17
N PRO A 320 -4.99 11.39 -26.36
CA PRO A 320 -3.97 10.90 -25.44
C PRO A 320 -4.17 11.46 -24.04
N ALA A 321 -3.59 10.78 -23.05
CA ALA A 321 -3.49 11.28 -21.70
C ALA A 321 -2.53 12.49 -21.61
N ASP A 322 -2.79 13.36 -20.65
CA ASP A 322 -2.09 14.59 -20.34
C ASP A 322 -1.31 14.40 -19.05
N PHE A 323 0.00 14.59 -19.14
CA PHE A 323 0.93 14.41 -18.04
C PHE A 323 0.58 15.26 -16.81
N HIS A 324 0.29 16.54 -16.98
CA HIS A 324 0.02 17.45 -15.86
C HIS A 324 -1.36 17.21 -15.24
N LYS A 325 -2.36 16.81 -16.04
CA LYS A 325 -3.66 16.38 -15.50
C LYS A 325 -3.53 15.09 -14.71
N ALA A 326 -2.76 14.12 -15.19
CA ALA A 326 -2.49 12.88 -14.45
C ALA A 326 -1.76 13.17 -13.12
N LEU A 327 -0.74 14.04 -13.14
CA LEU A 327 -0.07 14.47 -11.90
C LEU A 327 -1.02 15.18 -10.93
N ARG A 328 -1.87 16.08 -11.42
CA ARG A 328 -2.87 16.77 -10.59
C ARG A 328 -3.80 15.79 -9.91
N GLU A 329 -4.36 14.84 -10.65
CA GLU A 329 -5.25 13.80 -10.11
C GLU A 329 -4.49 12.92 -9.10
N MET A 330 -3.23 12.54 -9.37
CA MET A 330 -2.40 11.81 -8.41
C MET A 330 -2.23 12.59 -7.09
N TRP A 331 -1.98 13.90 -7.15
CA TRP A 331 -1.87 14.74 -5.96
C TRP A 331 -3.24 15.01 -5.29
N GLY A 332 -4.34 15.03 -6.03
CA GLY A 332 -5.68 15.13 -5.43
C GLY A 332 -6.08 13.86 -4.68
N LEU A 333 -5.63 12.71 -5.15
CA LEU A 333 -5.95 11.40 -4.60
C LEU A 333 -5.01 10.97 -3.46
N TYR A 334 -3.72 11.18 -3.65
CA TYR A 334 -2.66 10.70 -2.76
C TYR A 334 -1.79 11.82 -2.20
N GLY A 335 -2.11 13.07 -2.54
CA GLY A 335 -1.37 14.22 -2.08
C GLY A 335 -1.94 14.78 -0.78
N PRO A 336 -1.57 16.04 -0.48
CA PRO A 336 -1.45 16.48 0.89
C PRO A 336 -2.73 16.82 1.64
N THR A 337 -3.88 16.48 1.09
CA THR A 337 -5.19 16.77 1.66
C THR A 337 -6.08 15.55 1.49
N CYS A 338 -6.03 14.64 2.46
CA CYS A 338 -7.21 13.86 2.78
C CYS A 338 -8.08 14.69 3.73
N ALA A 339 -9.40 14.55 3.65
CA ALA A 339 -10.29 15.22 4.58
C ALA A 339 -9.96 14.74 6.01
N GLN A 340 -9.32 15.61 6.79
CA GLN A 340 -9.15 15.59 8.26
C GLN A 340 -7.87 14.99 8.91
N ASP A 341 -6.92 14.37 8.20
CA ASP A 341 -5.83 13.59 8.86
C ASP A 341 -4.40 13.91 8.38
N ALA A 342 -3.41 13.14 8.89
CA ALA A 342 -2.00 13.24 8.49
C ALA A 342 -1.82 12.85 7.00
N ASP A 343 -1.15 13.72 6.25
CA ASP A 343 -0.89 13.54 4.82
C ASP A 343 0.05 12.35 4.54
N ARG A 344 -0.39 11.40 3.71
CA ARG A 344 0.38 10.22 3.25
C ARG A 344 1.76 10.56 2.73
N MET A 345 1.86 11.60 1.91
CA MET A 345 3.14 12.06 1.37
C MET A 345 4.03 12.61 2.48
N THR A 346 3.47 13.39 3.40
CA THR A 346 4.22 13.89 4.57
C THR A 346 4.69 12.76 5.48
N LEU A 347 3.85 11.76 5.74
CA LEU A 347 4.20 10.55 6.50
C LEU A 347 5.33 9.78 5.81
N MET A 348 5.22 9.57 4.51
CA MET A 348 6.24 8.93 3.69
C MET A 348 7.56 9.70 3.73
N LEU A 349 7.54 11.03 3.56
CA LEU A 349 8.75 11.87 3.65
C LEU A 349 9.39 11.79 5.04
N ALA A 350 8.59 11.85 6.11
CA ALA A 350 9.08 11.72 7.49
C ALA A 350 9.68 10.33 7.76
N ALA A 351 9.06 9.28 7.23
CA ALA A 351 9.60 7.91 7.28
C ALA A 351 10.93 7.82 6.52
N GLY A 352 11.03 8.44 5.35
CA GLY A 352 12.27 8.55 4.57
C GLY A 352 13.39 9.21 5.37
N PHE A 353 13.15 10.38 5.97
CA PHE A 353 14.15 11.05 6.82
C PHE A 353 14.46 10.32 8.13
N THR A 354 13.57 9.44 8.59
CA THR A 354 13.82 8.55 9.73
C THR A 354 14.74 7.40 9.34
N LEU A 355 14.51 6.84 8.15
CA LEU A 355 15.29 5.74 7.60
C LEU A 355 16.69 6.20 7.15
N PHE A 356 16.80 7.42 6.63
CA PHE A 356 18.05 8.03 6.15
C PHE A 356 18.36 9.33 6.93
N PRO A 357 18.79 9.23 8.20
CA PRO A 357 18.98 10.40 9.06
C PRO A 357 20.08 11.35 8.57
N GLU A 358 21.03 10.87 7.76
CA GLU A 358 22.11 11.65 7.18
C GLU A 358 21.72 12.41 5.92
N SER A 359 20.62 12.06 5.24
CA SER A 359 20.18 12.75 4.04
C SER A 359 19.77 14.18 4.37
N GLU A 360 20.23 15.16 3.61
CA GLU A 360 19.86 16.58 3.77
C GLU A 360 18.51 16.86 3.12
N LYS A 361 18.22 16.16 2.01
CA LYS A 361 16.98 16.28 1.25
C LYS A 361 16.47 14.94 0.71
N ILE A 362 15.18 14.95 0.37
CA ILE A 362 14.51 13.95 -0.45
C ILE A 362 14.05 14.67 -1.72
N VAL A 363 14.40 14.13 -2.88
CA VAL A 363 14.02 14.67 -4.18
C VAL A 363 12.98 13.75 -4.81
N MET A 364 11.82 14.28 -5.13
CA MET A 364 10.81 13.57 -5.92
C MET A 364 10.85 14.08 -7.36
N ARG A 365 11.09 13.16 -8.30
CA ARG A 365 11.14 13.44 -9.73
C ARG A 365 10.01 12.73 -10.44
N PHE A 366 9.17 13.51 -11.13
CA PHE A 366 8.11 13.02 -12.00
C PHE A 366 8.51 13.27 -13.44
N ALA A 367 8.83 12.21 -14.17
CA ALA A 367 9.21 12.29 -15.57
C ALA A 367 8.08 11.81 -16.48
N ASP A 368 7.95 12.42 -17.64
CA ASP A 368 7.16 11.87 -18.75
C ASP A 368 8.01 10.86 -19.51
N ARG A 369 7.54 9.60 -19.65
CA ARG A 369 8.27 8.54 -20.38
C ARG A 369 8.58 8.93 -21.82
N THR A 370 7.76 9.78 -22.43
CA THR A 370 7.97 10.23 -23.82
C THR A 370 9.09 11.27 -23.94
N GLY A 371 9.47 11.92 -22.84
CA GLY A 371 10.39 13.05 -22.84
C GLY A 371 9.81 14.32 -23.47
N GLU A 372 8.51 14.36 -23.80
CA GLU A 372 7.85 15.56 -24.35
C GLU A 372 7.76 16.70 -23.33
N ASN A 373 7.72 16.36 -22.03
CA ASN A 373 7.64 17.30 -20.93
C ASN A 373 8.91 17.26 -20.08
N GLU A 374 9.37 18.43 -19.65
CA GLU A 374 10.43 18.53 -18.63
C GLU A 374 9.97 17.86 -17.33
N PRO A 375 10.84 17.11 -16.63
CA PRO A 375 10.49 16.48 -15.37
C PRO A 375 10.05 17.52 -14.33
N VAL A 376 8.95 17.24 -13.64
CA VAL A 376 8.54 18.01 -12.47
C VAL A 376 9.34 17.51 -11.27
N VAL A 377 10.10 18.39 -10.64
CA VAL A 377 10.99 18.06 -9.53
C VAL A 377 10.58 18.84 -8.29
N TYR A 378 10.40 18.13 -7.18
CA TYR A 378 10.21 18.71 -5.86
C TYR A 378 11.35 18.27 -4.95
N THR A 379 11.97 19.24 -4.29
CA THR A 379 13.04 18.98 -3.31
C THR A 379 12.52 19.30 -1.92
N PHE A 380 12.52 18.30 -1.06
CA PHE A 380 12.09 18.38 0.32
C PHE A 380 13.32 18.36 1.21
N THR A 381 13.48 19.39 2.03
CA THR A 381 14.36 19.34 3.20
C THR A 381 13.48 19.19 4.43
N ARG A 382 14.09 18.90 5.58
CA ARG A 382 13.35 18.88 6.85
C ARG A 382 12.58 20.17 7.10
N GLU A 383 13.15 21.32 6.79
CA GLU A 383 12.53 22.62 7.07
C GLU A 383 11.49 23.03 6.01
N THR A 384 11.63 22.54 4.77
CA THR A 384 10.83 23.02 3.63
C THR A 384 9.66 22.13 3.27
N VAL A 385 9.44 20.98 3.94
CA VAL A 385 8.34 20.05 3.58
C VAL A 385 6.99 20.76 3.54
N ASP A 386 6.59 21.42 4.64
CA ASP A 386 5.27 22.06 4.72
C ASP A 386 5.11 23.18 3.68
N GLN A 387 6.19 23.92 3.39
CA GLN A 387 6.21 24.96 2.35
C GLN A 387 6.00 24.35 0.95
N VAL A 388 6.83 23.35 0.59
CA VAL A 388 6.78 22.71 -0.73
C VAL A 388 5.45 21.99 -0.92
N MET A 389 4.91 21.35 0.12
CA MET A 389 3.56 20.77 0.07
C MET A 389 2.49 21.86 -0.13
N GLY A 390 2.63 23.04 0.48
CA GLY A 390 1.76 24.20 0.23
C GLY A 390 1.83 24.74 -1.20
N GLU A 391 3.03 24.77 -1.77
CA GLU A 391 3.26 25.12 -3.18
C GLU A 391 2.59 24.11 -4.12
N ILE A 392 2.82 22.80 -3.91
CA ILE A 392 2.17 21.71 -4.68
C ILE A 392 0.65 21.87 -4.65
N ARG A 393 0.07 22.10 -3.47
CA ARG A 393 -1.39 22.30 -3.32
C ARG A 393 -1.90 23.45 -4.17
N THR A 394 -1.16 24.56 -4.19
CA THR A 394 -1.53 25.75 -4.95
C THR A 394 -1.36 25.49 -6.46
N THR A 395 -0.25 24.90 -6.88
CA THR A 395 0.06 24.58 -8.28
C THR A 395 -1.01 23.68 -8.91
N TYR A 396 -1.49 22.69 -8.17
CA TYR A 396 -2.47 21.72 -8.68
C TYR A 396 -3.92 22.04 -8.30
N GLY A 397 -4.19 23.21 -7.69
CA GLY A 397 -5.53 23.66 -7.35
C GLY A 397 -6.25 22.70 -6.39
N LEU A 398 -5.55 22.31 -5.33
CA LEU A 398 -6.03 21.41 -4.26
C LEU A 398 -6.50 22.20 -3.01
N LEU A 399 -6.49 23.53 -3.06
CA LEU A 399 -6.93 24.46 -2.01
C LEU A 399 -8.19 25.22 -2.42
#